data_AF-A0A9W6K603-F1
#
_entry.id   AF-A0A9W6K603-F1
#
_cell.length_a   1.000
_cell.length_b   1.000
_cell.length_c   1.000
_cell.angle_alpha   90.00
_cell.angle_beta   90.00
_cell.angle_gamma   90.00
#
_symmetry.space_group_name_H-M   'P 1'
#
loop_
_entity.id
_entity.type
_entity.pdbx_description
1 polymer ?
#
loop_
_entity_poly.entity_id
_entity_poly.type
_entity_poly.pdbx_seq_one_letter_code
_entity_poly.pdbx_strand_id
1 'polypeptide(L)'
;MSKRPNFLLIVADDLGFSDLGAFGGEIQTPNLDALATAGLRLTDFHAASACSPTRAMLLTGTDHHLAGIGAMAEFSDETIRRNPGYEGHLNQRVVSIAELLRDAGYRTLISGKWHLGRTAETSAAARGFERAFILEGAAHNHYGWAPDVAPHKMPRLLHAVEGTYRDGLEPLTELPKDFYSSDAFTTRLLDYLGERPAEDDRPFFAYLPFSAPHFPLQAPDELIAKYKGRYDGGPDVLREQRLVRLKELGLIGADVEAHPVVADTPNWHELDEAGRQQSARAMEVYAAMVDRLDWNVGRVVEHLRASGELENTVVIFLSDNGAEGAALEALPIVGKRAQRFIGKHYDNSLENVGRANSYVWYGPRWAQAATAPSRQFKLFTSQGGIRVPAFITWQGLQRQGGISHEFSTVMDIVPTLLELAGATHPGTRYQGRDVLPIRGRSLLQYLQGEQARPHTQDETTGWELFRARAMRQGEWKALYIPKPDGPGRWQLYNLARDPGEIHNLAEAEPERLRGLIEHWQRYVDETGVLDFSFGGRLLRELGRGIVRVFTRQPRTL
;
A
#
# COMPACT_ATOMS: atom_id res chain seq x y z
N MET A 1 -10.38 29.65 20.71
CA MET A 1 -10.34 28.69 19.58
C MET A 1 -9.52 27.50 20.06
N SER A 2 -10.00 26.27 19.88
CA SER A 2 -9.20 25.08 20.23
C SER A 2 -7.92 25.04 19.38
N LYS A 3 -6.79 24.59 19.95
CA LYS A 3 -5.53 24.39 19.23
C LYS A 3 -5.78 23.45 18.05
N ARG A 4 -5.26 23.78 16.86
CA ARG A 4 -5.34 22.87 15.70
C ARG A 4 -4.56 21.58 16.00
N PRO A 5 -5.05 20.41 15.59
CA PRO A 5 -4.37 19.15 15.91
C PRO A 5 -3.09 19.00 15.07
N ASN A 6 -2.14 18.27 15.62
CA ASN A 6 -1.05 17.67 14.86
C ASN A 6 -1.56 16.39 14.16
N PHE A 7 -0.82 15.93 13.17
CA PHE A 7 -1.12 14.71 12.43
C PHE A 7 0.10 13.80 12.38
N LEU A 8 -0.09 12.54 12.74
CA LEU A 8 0.89 11.47 12.56
C LEU A 8 0.26 10.40 11.67
N LEU A 9 0.74 10.32 10.42
CA LEU A 9 0.31 9.34 9.43
C LEU A 9 1.40 8.27 9.30
N ILE A 10 1.10 7.05 9.72
CA ILE A 10 2.01 5.91 9.69
C ILE A 10 1.53 4.93 8.63
N VAL A 11 2.44 4.49 7.76
CA VAL A 11 2.13 3.51 6.71
C VAL A 11 3.10 2.34 6.80
N ALA A 12 2.57 1.13 6.95
CA ALA A 12 3.32 -0.11 6.80
C ALA A 12 3.27 -0.60 5.34
N ASP A 13 4.34 -1.22 4.86
CA ASP A 13 4.55 -1.62 3.47
C ASP A 13 4.35 -3.13 3.32
N ASP A 14 3.25 -3.54 2.69
CA ASP A 14 2.81 -4.96 2.55
C ASP A 14 2.39 -5.69 3.83
N LEU A 15 2.01 -4.97 4.89
CA LEU A 15 1.49 -5.59 6.12
C LEU A 15 0.11 -6.22 5.88
N GLY A 16 -0.07 -7.46 6.31
CA GLY A 16 -1.32 -8.18 6.16
C GLY A 16 -2.41 -7.74 7.15
N PHE A 17 -3.67 -7.95 6.75
CA PHE A 17 -4.86 -7.50 7.50
C PHE A 17 -4.88 -7.95 8.96
N SER A 18 -4.49 -9.19 9.23
CA SER A 18 -4.58 -9.77 10.57
C SER A 18 -3.24 -9.84 11.32
N ASP A 19 -2.21 -9.13 10.88
CA ASP A 19 -0.86 -9.27 11.47
C ASP A 19 -0.70 -8.60 12.84
N LEU A 20 -1.40 -7.49 13.08
CA LEU A 20 -1.39 -6.81 14.37
C LEU A 20 -2.23 -7.56 15.39
N GLY A 21 -1.83 -7.56 16.67
CA GLY A 21 -2.61 -8.20 17.74
C GLY A 21 -4.04 -7.67 17.85
N ALA A 22 -4.24 -6.35 17.70
CA ALA A 22 -5.56 -5.72 17.68
C ALA A 22 -6.40 -6.04 16.43
N PHE A 23 -5.79 -6.65 15.42
CA PHE A 23 -6.40 -7.21 14.22
C PHE A 23 -6.35 -8.76 14.18
N GLY A 24 -6.03 -9.39 15.31
CA GLY A 24 -6.11 -10.84 15.50
C GLY A 24 -4.79 -11.61 15.30
N GLY A 25 -3.67 -10.91 15.21
CA GLY A 25 -2.35 -11.48 15.04
C GLY A 25 -1.70 -11.96 16.34
N GLU A 26 -0.69 -12.82 16.18
CA GLU A 26 0.23 -13.29 17.22
C GLU A 26 1.50 -12.46 17.35
N ILE A 27 1.79 -11.62 16.35
CA ILE A 27 3.01 -10.82 16.33
C ILE A 27 2.92 -9.78 17.45
N GLN A 28 4.03 -9.55 18.16
CA GLN A 28 4.06 -8.61 19.27
C GLN A 28 4.01 -7.17 18.75
N THR A 29 2.82 -6.56 18.78
CA THR A 29 2.59 -5.16 18.35
C THR A 29 1.94 -4.30 19.43
N PRO A 30 2.49 -4.25 20.66
CA PRO A 30 1.82 -3.61 21.80
C PRO A 30 1.53 -2.10 21.61
N ASN A 31 2.33 -1.37 20.84
CA ASN A 31 2.13 0.08 20.67
C ASN A 31 0.99 0.38 19.70
N LEU A 32 0.99 -0.29 18.55
CA LEU A 32 -0.09 -0.24 17.57
C LEU A 32 -1.38 -0.82 18.13
N ASP A 33 -1.30 -1.89 18.95
CA ASP A 33 -2.48 -2.47 19.59
C ASP A 33 -3.12 -1.49 20.57
N ALA A 34 -2.32 -0.78 21.38
CA ALA A 34 -2.81 0.24 22.29
C ALA A 34 -3.49 1.39 21.53
N LEU A 35 -2.88 1.88 20.44
CA LEU A 35 -3.47 2.92 19.60
C LEU A 35 -4.77 2.44 18.93
N ALA A 36 -4.77 1.25 18.34
CA ALA A 36 -5.89 0.68 17.61
C ALA A 36 -7.08 0.39 18.53
N THR A 37 -6.84 -0.12 19.73
CA THR A 37 -7.90 -0.43 20.70
C THR A 37 -8.46 0.81 21.38
N ALA A 38 -7.64 1.86 21.59
CA ALA A 38 -8.13 3.16 22.02
C ALA A 38 -8.88 3.90 20.92
N GLY A 39 -8.47 3.73 19.66
CA GLY A 39 -9.03 4.37 18.48
C GLY A 39 -10.21 3.64 17.86
N LEU A 40 -10.49 3.98 16.60
CA LEU A 40 -11.48 3.29 15.77
C LEU A 40 -10.76 2.40 14.75
N ARG A 41 -10.91 1.08 14.88
CA ARG A 41 -10.41 0.10 13.89
C ARG A 41 -11.37 0.04 12.70
N LEU A 42 -10.82 0.08 11.49
CA LEU A 42 -11.57 0.06 10.24
C LEU A 42 -11.35 -1.29 9.55
N THR A 43 -12.44 -2.00 9.27
CA THR A 43 -12.39 -3.34 8.64
C THR A 43 -12.77 -3.34 7.17
N ASP A 44 -13.36 -2.24 6.68
CA ASP A 44 -13.75 -2.00 5.28
C ASP A 44 -13.05 -0.75 4.71
N PHE A 45 -11.79 -0.53 5.12
CA PHE A 45 -10.90 0.52 4.61
C PHE A 45 -10.07 0.01 3.43
N HIS A 46 -10.02 0.76 2.34
CA HIS A 46 -9.43 0.32 1.07
C HIS A 46 -8.30 1.20 0.58
N ALA A 47 -7.22 0.54 0.19
CA ALA A 47 -6.11 1.11 -0.56
C ALA A 47 -6.25 0.79 -2.07
N ALA A 48 -5.22 1.10 -2.86
CA ALA A 48 -5.02 0.43 -4.14
C ALA A 48 -4.38 -0.95 -3.92
N SER A 49 -4.18 -1.72 -4.99
CA SER A 49 -3.60 -3.06 -4.91
C SER A 49 -2.07 -3.08 -4.84
N ALA A 50 -1.41 -1.91 -4.84
CA ALA A 50 0.05 -1.79 -4.74
C ALA A 50 0.49 -0.45 -4.14
N CYS A 51 1.75 -0.41 -3.72
CA CYS A 51 2.36 0.64 -2.91
C CYS A 51 2.34 2.04 -3.55
N SER A 52 2.97 2.25 -4.71
CA SER A 52 3.02 3.59 -5.33
C SER A 52 1.64 4.13 -5.77
N PRO A 53 0.71 3.33 -6.33
CA PRO A 53 -0.68 3.74 -6.52
C PRO A 53 -1.33 4.25 -5.23
N THR A 54 -1.25 3.47 -4.14
CA THR A 54 -1.85 3.86 -2.86
C THR A 54 -1.25 5.15 -2.32
N ARG A 55 0.08 5.30 -2.35
CA ARG A 55 0.76 6.49 -1.83
C ARG A 55 0.37 7.73 -2.63
N ALA A 56 0.17 7.60 -3.95
CA ALA A 56 -0.31 8.70 -4.78
C ALA A 56 -1.73 9.11 -4.39
N MET A 57 -2.62 8.15 -4.13
CA MET A 57 -3.99 8.41 -3.68
C MET A 57 -4.03 9.02 -2.28
N LEU A 58 -3.28 8.43 -1.33
CA LEU A 58 -3.22 8.83 0.07
C LEU A 58 -2.78 10.29 0.25
N LEU A 59 -1.84 10.75 -0.58
CA LEU A 59 -1.29 12.10 -0.47
C LEU A 59 -2.05 13.14 -1.29
N THR A 60 -3.07 12.76 -2.07
CA THR A 60 -3.80 13.70 -2.96
C THR A 60 -5.32 13.66 -2.79
N GLY A 61 -5.86 12.57 -2.23
CA GLY A 61 -7.30 12.37 -2.11
C GLY A 61 -7.99 12.03 -3.44
N THR A 62 -7.23 11.67 -4.49
CA THR A 62 -7.77 11.30 -5.80
C THR A 62 -7.18 9.97 -6.30
N ASP A 63 -7.67 9.48 -7.43
CA ASP A 63 -7.27 8.19 -8.00
C ASP A 63 -5.83 8.21 -8.56
N HIS A 64 -5.12 7.09 -8.49
CA HIS A 64 -3.71 7.01 -8.91
C HIS A 64 -3.50 7.20 -10.42
N HIS A 65 -4.49 6.88 -11.27
CA HIS A 65 -4.45 7.17 -12.71
C HIS A 65 -4.51 8.67 -13.00
N LEU A 66 -5.02 9.47 -12.07
CA LEU A 66 -4.97 10.92 -12.14
C LEU A 66 -3.67 11.47 -11.56
N ALA A 67 -3.21 10.92 -10.44
CA ALA A 67 -2.06 11.40 -9.68
C ALA A 67 -0.69 11.06 -10.25
N GLY A 68 -0.60 10.25 -11.32
CA GLY A 68 0.64 10.02 -12.07
C GLY A 68 1.23 8.62 -11.96
N ILE A 69 0.53 7.73 -11.25
CA ILE A 69 0.89 6.33 -11.05
C ILE A 69 -0.22 5.42 -11.58
N GLY A 70 -0.74 5.70 -12.79
CA GLY A 70 -1.69 4.80 -13.46
C GLY A 70 -1.09 3.42 -13.76
N ALA A 71 0.23 3.34 -13.84
CA ALA A 71 0.97 2.09 -13.75
C ALA A 71 2.22 2.31 -12.88
N MET A 72 2.69 1.24 -12.23
CA MET A 72 3.91 1.28 -11.44
C MET A 72 5.11 1.61 -12.32
N ALA A 73 5.97 2.54 -11.84
CA ALA A 73 7.09 3.06 -12.61
C ALA A 73 8.07 1.94 -13.05
N GLU A 74 8.27 0.94 -12.20
CA GLU A 74 9.18 -0.19 -12.39
C GLU A 74 8.75 -1.11 -13.54
N PHE A 75 7.44 -1.16 -13.80
CA PHE A 75 6.81 -2.04 -14.78
C PHE A 75 6.31 -1.30 -16.02
N SER A 76 6.57 0.01 -16.11
CA SER A 76 6.15 0.86 -17.22
C SER A 76 7.31 1.20 -18.15
N ASP A 77 7.06 1.18 -19.46
CA ASP A 77 8.00 1.67 -20.47
C ASP A 77 7.65 3.09 -20.93
N GLU A 78 8.45 3.66 -21.83
CA GLU A 78 8.20 5.01 -22.37
C GLU A 78 6.85 5.15 -23.10
N THR A 79 6.30 4.08 -23.66
CA THR A 79 5.03 4.14 -24.39
C THR A 79 3.87 4.34 -23.42
N ILE A 80 3.94 3.71 -22.25
CA ILE A 80 2.98 3.91 -21.15
C ILE A 80 3.21 5.28 -20.53
N ARG A 81 4.45 5.65 -20.21
CA ARG A 81 4.78 6.86 -19.45
C ARG A 81 4.46 8.20 -20.13
N ARG A 82 4.25 8.19 -21.44
CA ARG A 82 3.85 9.40 -22.20
C ARG A 82 2.37 9.75 -22.04
N ASN A 83 1.56 8.85 -21.48
CA ASN A 83 0.13 9.11 -21.29
C ASN A 83 -0.09 9.92 -20.01
N PRO A 84 -1.01 10.91 -20.02
CA PRO A 84 -1.30 11.70 -18.83
C PRO A 84 -1.73 10.79 -17.67
N GLY A 85 -1.06 10.88 -16.53
CA GLY A 85 -1.36 10.05 -15.37
C GLY A 85 -0.53 8.79 -15.22
N TYR A 86 0.36 8.52 -16.18
CA TYR A 86 1.24 7.36 -16.18
C TYR A 86 2.71 7.75 -16.09
N GLU A 87 3.00 8.99 -15.67
CA GLU A 87 4.34 9.58 -15.68
C GLU A 87 5.36 8.77 -14.84
N GLY A 88 4.89 7.93 -13.90
CA GLY A 88 5.71 7.08 -13.04
C GLY A 88 6.26 7.83 -11.82
N HIS A 89 5.68 8.98 -11.50
CA HIS A 89 5.94 9.80 -10.32
C HIS A 89 4.70 10.64 -10.02
N LEU A 90 4.59 11.21 -8.82
CA LEU A 90 3.50 12.11 -8.47
C LEU A 90 3.55 13.34 -9.38
N ASN A 91 2.55 13.49 -10.24
CA ASN A 91 2.57 14.51 -11.28
C ASN A 91 2.13 15.88 -10.76
N GLN A 92 2.19 16.90 -11.62
CA GLN A 92 1.83 18.28 -11.29
C GLN A 92 0.34 18.60 -11.49
N ARG A 93 -0.48 17.61 -11.89
CA ARG A 93 -1.95 17.76 -12.02
C ARG A 93 -2.66 17.60 -10.68
N VAL A 94 -1.93 17.31 -9.61
CA VAL A 94 -2.45 17.13 -8.25
C VAL A 94 -1.63 17.98 -7.27
N VAL A 95 -2.27 18.34 -6.16
CA VAL A 95 -1.62 19.02 -5.04
C VAL A 95 -1.49 18.01 -3.91
N SER A 96 -0.29 17.88 -3.34
CA SER A 96 -0.09 16.99 -2.21
C SER A 96 -0.69 17.58 -0.93
N ILE A 97 -1.07 16.74 0.01
CA ILE A 97 -1.50 17.18 1.35
C ILE A 97 -0.41 17.97 2.07
N ALA A 98 0.87 17.68 1.83
CA ALA A 98 1.97 18.44 2.42
C ALA A 98 2.03 19.87 1.84
N GLU A 99 1.84 20.05 0.53
CA GLU A 99 1.70 21.37 -0.10
C GLU A 99 0.54 22.15 0.55
N LEU A 100 -0.63 21.51 0.71
CA LEU A 100 -1.83 22.14 1.29
C LEU A 100 -1.68 22.50 2.77
N LEU A 101 -1.13 21.59 3.59
CA LEU A 101 -0.97 21.82 5.02
C LEU A 101 0.13 22.83 5.33
N ARG A 102 1.22 22.83 4.55
CA ARG A 102 2.26 23.87 4.64
C ARG A 102 1.67 25.24 4.36
N ASP A 103 0.85 25.38 3.32
CA ASP A 103 0.16 26.64 3.02
C ASP A 103 -0.83 27.05 4.14
N ALA A 104 -1.38 26.06 4.88
CA ALA A 104 -2.17 26.29 6.08
C ALA A 104 -1.33 26.53 7.36
N GLY A 105 0.00 26.63 7.25
CA GLY A 105 0.90 26.94 8.35
C GLY A 105 1.29 25.75 9.22
N TYR A 106 1.22 24.52 8.71
CA TYR A 106 1.79 23.34 9.37
C TYR A 106 3.27 23.19 9.06
N ARG A 107 4.02 22.59 9.99
CA ARG A 107 5.31 21.96 9.71
C ARG A 107 5.07 20.64 9.00
N THR A 108 5.77 20.38 7.90
CA THR A 108 5.59 19.15 7.11
C THR A 108 6.84 18.29 7.12
N LEU A 109 6.73 17.09 7.71
CA LEU A 109 7.85 16.20 7.99
C LEU A 109 7.58 14.83 7.35
N ILE A 110 8.57 14.28 6.65
CA ILE A 110 8.54 12.89 6.18
C ILE A 110 9.84 12.18 6.50
N SER A 111 9.73 10.95 6.97
CA SER A 111 10.86 10.05 7.04
C SER A 111 10.43 8.64 6.65
N GLY A 112 10.94 8.09 5.54
CA GLY A 112 10.47 6.79 5.06
C GLY A 112 10.49 6.58 3.55
N LYS A 113 9.80 5.53 3.10
CA LYS A 113 9.61 5.21 1.69
C LYS A 113 8.70 6.23 0.99
N TRP A 114 9.22 6.87 -0.04
CA TRP A 114 8.51 7.82 -0.90
C TRP A 114 7.77 7.12 -2.04
N HIS A 115 8.51 6.42 -2.91
CA HIS A 115 7.99 5.65 -4.05
C HIS A 115 7.13 6.46 -5.05
N LEU A 116 7.32 7.77 -5.11
CA LEU A 116 6.54 8.69 -5.94
C LEU A 116 7.42 9.60 -6.81
N GLY A 117 8.69 9.23 -7.00
CA GLY A 117 9.66 10.00 -7.76
C GLY A 117 11.09 9.66 -7.35
N ARG A 118 12.05 9.87 -8.26
CA ARG A 118 13.47 9.52 -8.07
C ARG A 118 14.43 10.66 -8.43
N THR A 119 13.91 11.87 -8.61
CA THR A 119 14.68 13.07 -8.95
C THR A 119 14.45 14.14 -7.90
N ALA A 120 15.30 15.16 -7.84
CA ALA A 120 15.12 16.28 -6.93
C ALA A 120 13.74 16.94 -7.12
N GLU A 121 13.29 17.10 -8.36
CA GLU A 121 12.02 17.74 -8.74
C GLU A 121 10.78 16.88 -8.44
N THR A 122 10.97 15.58 -8.24
CA THR A 122 9.90 14.60 -7.94
C THR A 122 10.01 14.03 -6.52
N SER A 123 10.95 14.56 -5.72
CA SER A 123 11.17 14.18 -4.32
C SER A 123 10.06 14.69 -3.40
N ALA A 124 9.97 14.12 -2.20
CA ALA A 124 9.04 14.60 -1.18
C ALA A 124 9.28 16.08 -0.81
N ALA A 125 10.54 16.53 -0.77
CA ALA A 125 10.88 17.93 -0.51
C ALA A 125 10.31 18.88 -1.58
N ALA A 126 10.39 18.51 -2.86
CA ALA A 126 9.78 19.25 -3.95
C ALA A 126 8.23 19.21 -3.91
N ARG A 127 7.66 18.25 -3.18
CA ARG A 127 6.21 18.01 -3.06
C ARG A 127 5.65 18.39 -1.69
N GLY A 128 6.24 19.39 -1.04
CA GLY A 128 5.62 20.08 0.08
C GLY A 128 6.28 19.86 1.43
N PHE A 129 7.11 18.84 1.59
CA PHE A 129 7.73 18.51 2.88
C PHE A 129 8.95 19.41 3.17
N GLU A 130 8.91 20.15 4.29
CA GLU A 130 10.01 21.02 4.75
C GLU A 130 11.23 20.24 5.29
N ARG A 131 11.01 19.03 5.79
CA ARG A 131 12.03 18.07 6.22
C ARG A 131 11.72 16.71 5.64
N ALA A 132 12.68 16.12 4.94
CA ALA A 132 12.44 14.90 4.17
C ALA A 132 13.67 13.99 4.13
N PHE A 133 13.63 12.87 4.85
CA PHE A 133 14.58 11.78 4.70
C PHE A 133 13.88 10.60 4.04
N ILE A 134 14.16 10.33 2.77
CA ILE A 134 13.34 9.41 1.97
C ILE A 134 14.13 8.31 1.29
N LEU A 135 13.51 7.14 1.20
CA LEU A 135 13.83 6.10 0.23
C LEU A 135 12.99 6.33 -1.04
N GLU A 136 13.61 6.62 -2.18
CA GLU A 136 12.91 7.03 -3.40
C GLU A 136 12.26 5.87 -4.18
N GLY A 137 12.86 4.68 -4.14
CA GLY A 137 12.42 3.51 -4.91
C GLY A 137 11.34 2.65 -4.23
N ALA A 138 11.05 1.50 -4.84
CA ALA A 138 10.04 0.56 -4.36
C ALA A 138 10.50 -0.25 -3.16
N ALA A 139 11.79 -0.59 -3.09
CA ALA A 139 12.38 -1.38 -2.02
C ALA A 139 13.87 -1.06 -1.89
N HIS A 140 14.47 -1.47 -0.78
CA HIS A 140 15.92 -1.44 -0.58
C HIS A 140 16.30 -2.52 0.43
N ASN A 141 17.57 -2.92 0.45
CA ASN A 141 18.08 -3.76 1.52
C ASN A 141 17.91 -3.03 2.87
N HIS A 142 17.27 -3.63 3.86
CA HIS A 142 16.95 -2.94 5.11
C HIS A 142 18.20 -2.55 5.90
N TYR A 143 19.34 -3.20 5.63
CA TYR A 143 20.65 -2.89 6.20
C TYR A 143 21.56 -2.06 5.30
N GLY A 144 21.08 -1.61 4.13
CA GLY A 144 21.90 -0.88 3.16
C GLY A 144 23.01 -1.72 2.51
N TRP A 145 22.95 -3.05 2.65
CA TRP A 145 23.94 -3.95 2.06
C TRP A 145 23.63 -4.21 0.59
N ALA A 146 24.67 -4.19 -0.24
CA ALA A 146 24.60 -4.57 -1.64
C ALA A 146 25.73 -5.55 -1.98
N PRO A 147 25.51 -6.50 -2.90
CA PRO A 147 26.58 -7.38 -3.37
C PRO A 147 27.61 -6.56 -4.17
N ASP A 148 28.87 -6.97 -4.14
CA ASP A 148 29.95 -6.36 -4.93
C ASP A 148 29.80 -6.73 -6.42
N VAL A 149 28.82 -6.10 -7.07
CA VAL A 149 28.46 -6.28 -8.47
C VAL A 149 28.09 -4.93 -9.06
N ALA A 150 28.70 -4.59 -10.19
CA ALA A 150 28.36 -3.35 -10.90
C ALA A 150 26.85 -3.32 -11.26
N PRO A 151 26.13 -2.19 -11.07
CA PRO A 151 24.68 -2.11 -11.23
C PRO A 151 24.14 -2.62 -12.58
N HIS A 152 24.86 -2.38 -13.68
CA HIS A 152 24.50 -2.84 -15.03
C HIS A 152 24.51 -4.38 -15.20
N LYS A 153 25.11 -5.11 -14.26
CA LYS A 153 25.12 -6.59 -14.23
C LYS A 153 24.00 -7.17 -13.37
N MET A 154 23.29 -6.34 -12.60
CA MET A 154 22.14 -6.77 -11.82
C MET A 154 20.96 -7.07 -12.75
N PRO A 155 20.13 -8.09 -12.44
CA PRO A 155 18.89 -8.32 -13.16
C PRO A 155 18.00 -7.08 -13.13
N ARG A 156 17.42 -6.72 -14.29
CA ARG A 156 16.58 -5.52 -14.47
C ARG A 156 15.50 -5.38 -13.39
N LEU A 157 14.86 -6.48 -12.98
CA LEU A 157 13.81 -6.45 -11.96
C LEU A 157 14.35 -5.99 -10.60
N LEU A 158 15.45 -6.60 -10.13
CA LEU A 158 16.09 -6.23 -8.85
C LEU A 158 16.58 -4.78 -8.88
N HIS A 159 17.22 -4.38 -9.98
CA HIS A 159 17.69 -3.00 -10.16
C HIS A 159 16.54 -1.98 -10.30
N ALA A 160 15.39 -2.37 -10.87
CA ALA A 160 14.26 -1.45 -11.05
C ALA A 160 13.57 -1.13 -9.72
N VAL A 161 13.41 -2.13 -8.86
CA VAL A 161 12.77 -1.95 -7.54
C VAL A 161 13.69 -1.28 -6.53
N GLU A 162 15.01 -1.45 -6.67
CA GLU A 162 16.00 -0.88 -5.76
C GLU A 162 15.99 0.66 -5.80
N GLY A 163 15.80 1.24 -4.62
CA GLY A 163 15.79 2.68 -4.38
C GLY A 163 17.10 3.22 -3.84
N THR A 164 17.21 4.55 -3.90
CA THR A 164 18.27 5.36 -3.31
C THR A 164 17.69 6.22 -2.19
N TYR A 165 18.55 6.67 -1.27
CA TYR A 165 18.14 7.59 -0.20
C TYR A 165 18.41 9.05 -0.58
N ARG A 166 17.58 9.96 -0.05
CA ARG A 166 17.74 11.41 -0.18
C ARG A 166 17.46 12.07 1.16
N ASP A 167 18.20 13.12 1.47
CA ASP A 167 17.90 14.05 2.57
C ASP A 167 17.65 15.45 1.99
N GLY A 168 16.42 15.94 2.15
CA GLY A 168 15.92 17.12 1.44
C GLY A 168 15.93 16.92 -0.08
N LEU A 169 16.75 17.71 -0.77
CA LEU A 169 16.95 17.63 -2.21
C LEU A 169 18.23 16.87 -2.59
N GLU A 170 19.05 16.44 -1.64
CA GLU A 170 20.39 15.90 -1.90
C GLU A 170 20.42 14.36 -1.80
N PRO A 171 20.88 13.64 -2.84
CA PRO A 171 20.97 12.19 -2.77
C PRO A 171 22.07 11.78 -1.79
N LEU A 172 21.82 10.72 -1.02
CA LEU A 172 22.82 10.15 -0.13
C LEU A 172 23.66 9.12 -0.88
N THR A 173 24.98 9.24 -0.76
CA THR A 173 25.93 8.29 -1.35
C THR A 173 26.31 7.17 -0.40
N GLU A 174 26.14 7.39 0.91
CA GLU A 174 26.49 6.44 1.96
C GLU A 174 25.41 6.43 3.06
N LEU A 175 25.20 5.26 3.66
CA LEU A 175 24.34 5.07 4.82
C LEU A 175 25.20 4.83 6.07
N PRO A 176 24.71 5.15 7.28
CA PRO A 176 25.37 4.78 8.53
C PRO A 176 25.70 3.28 8.58
N LYS A 177 26.80 2.91 9.24
CA LYS A 177 27.23 1.50 9.33
C LYS A 177 26.24 0.59 10.05
N ASP A 178 25.50 1.15 10.99
CA ASP A 178 24.47 0.52 11.80
C ASP A 178 23.05 0.77 11.24
N PHE A 179 22.95 1.12 9.96
CA PHE A 179 21.67 1.39 9.32
C PHE A 179 20.74 0.17 9.38
N TYR A 180 19.54 0.39 9.92
CA TYR A 180 18.38 -0.46 9.72
C TYR A 180 17.18 0.43 9.39
N SER A 181 16.53 0.19 8.25
CA SER A 181 15.50 1.07 7.67
C SER A 181 14.48 1.62 8.68
N SER A 182 13.72 0.77 9.39
CA SER A 182 12.70 1.19 10.35
C SER A 182 13.26 2.07 11.48
N ASP A 183 14.47 1.76 11.94
CA ASP A 183 15.15 2.51 13.00
C ASP A 183 15.65 3.86 12.50
N ALA A 184 16.19 3.89 11.28
CA ALA A 184 16.70 5.10 10.65
C ALA A 184 15.57 6.08 10.32
N PHE A 185 14.46 5.61 9.74
CA PHE A 185 13.29 6.43 9.47
C PHE A 185 12.74 7.05 10.75
N THR A 186 12.61 6.24 11.80
CA THR A 186 12.06 6.71 13.07
C THR A 186 12.99 7.69 13.76
N THR A 187 14.29 7.41 13.78
CA THR A 187 15.30 8.31 14.36
C THR A 187 15.27 9.66 13.63
N ARG A 188 15.22 9.67 12.30
CA ARG A 188 15.17 10.91 11.52
C ARG A 188 13.88 11.69 11.73
N LEU A 189 12.72 11.03 11.85
CA LEU A 189 11.48 11.73 12.19
C LEU A 189 11.56 12.35 13.59
N LEU A 190 12.12 11.63 14.57
CA LEU A 190 12.32 12.13 15.93
C LEU A 190 13.28 13.33 15.97
N ASP A 191 14.35 13.31 15.16
CA ASP A 191 15.24 14.46 15.00
C ASP A 191 14.43 15.68 14.51
N TYR A 192 13.61 15.53 13.47
CA TYR A 192 12.80 16.63 12.92
C TYR A 192 11.74 17.17 13.88
N LEU A 193 11.14 16.29 14.69
CA LEU A 193 10.22 16.67 15.76
C LEU A 193 10.96 17.43 16.87
N GLY A 194 12.15 16.96 17.27
CA GLY A 194 13.00 17.57 18.29
C GLY A 194 13.66 18.89 17.86
N GLU A 195 13.86 19.11 16.56
CA GLU A 195 14.35 20.36 15.98
C GLU A 195 13.37 21.54 16.14
N ARG A 196 12.13 21.30 16.57
CA ARG A 196 11.12 22.34 16.74
C ARG A 196 11.56 23.35 17.82
N PRO A 197 11.77 24.63 17.47
CA PRO A 197 12.05 25.64 18.48
C PRO A 197 10.86 25.83 19.42
N ALA A 198 11.11 26.21 20.68
CA ALA A 198 10.07 26.37 21.69
C ALA A 198 9.07 27.49 21.34
N GLU A 199 9.51 28.46 20.55
CA GLU A 199 8.73 29.59 20.03
C GLU A 199 7.92 29.27 18.76
N ASP A 200 8.19 28.15 18.08
CA ASP A 200 7.41 27.73 16.90
C ASP A 200 6.16 26.99 17.38
N ASP A 201 5.01 27.67 17.38
CA ASP A 201 3.72 27.14 17.83
C ASP A 201 2.95 26.40 16.72
N ARG A 202 3.49 26.32 15.50
CA ARG A 202 2.85 25.64 14.36
C ARG A 202 2.57 24.16 14.66
N PRO A 203 1.38 23.63 14.31
CA PRO A 203 1.15 22.19 14.36
C PRO A 203 2.02 21.48 13.30
N PHE A 204 2.18 20.15 13.43
CA PHE A 204 2.93 19.37 12.45
C PHE A 204 2.05 18.34 11.72
N PHE A 205 2.44 18.04 10.48
CA PHE A 205 2.06 16.85 9.73
C PHE A 205 3.31 15.98 9.58
N ALA A 206 3.35 14.87 10.30
CA ALA A 206 4.41 13.88 10.28
C ALA A 206 3.94 12.65 9.49
N TYR A 207 4.64 12.34 8.41
CA TYR A 207 4.41 11.16 7.60
C TYR A 207 5.57 10.16 7.80
N LEU A 208 5.25 8.99 8.37
CA LEU A 208 6.18 7.90 8.65
C LEU A 208 5.85 6.66 7.80
N PRO A 209 6.14 6.68 6.49
CA PRO A 209 5.97 5.51 5.65
C PRO A 209 7.14 4.55 5.82
N PHE A 210 6.98 3.50 6.61
CA PHE A 210 7.96 2.43 6.68
C PHE A 210 8.15 1.74 5.33
N SER A 211 9.29 1.06 5.16
CA SER A 211 9.49 0.06 4.12
C SER A 211 9.30 -1.37 4.65
N ALA A 212 9.10 -1.55 5.96
CA ALA A 212 8.77 -2.84 6.56
C ALA A 212 7.25 -3.08 6.55
N PRO A 213 6.79 -4.33 6.47
CA PRO A 213 7.58 -5.58 6.38
C PRO A 213 7.88 -6.07 4.94
N HIS A 214 7.93 -5.18 3.95
CA HIS A 214 8.25 -5.52 2.55
C HIS A 214 9.58 -6.29 2.40
N PHE A 215 9.72 -7.07 1.34
CA PHE A 215 10.96 -7.78 1.03
C PHE A 215 12.12 -6.84 0.64
N PRO A 216 13.39 -7.27 0.76
CA PRO A 216 13.85 -8.55 1.29
C PRO A 216 13.59 -8.66 2.79
N LEU A 217 13.04 -9.80 3.25
CA LEU A 217 12.71 -9.98 4.66
C LEU A 217 13.99 -10.01 5.49
N GLN A 218 14.17 -8.99 6.33
CA GLN A 218 15.40 -8.72 7.06
C GLN A 218 15.10 -8.04 8.41
N ALA A 219 15.60 -8.60 9.50
CA ALA A 219 15.37 -8.09 10.85
C ALA A 219 16.55 -8.42 11.80
N PRO A 220 16.74 -7.66 12.88
CA PRO A 220 17.76 -7.95 13.88
C PRO A 220 17.63 -9.37 14.46
N ASP A 221 18.77 -10.06 14.62
CA ASP A 221 18.85 -11.46 15.06
C ASP A 221 18.12 -11.69 16.39
N GLU A 222 18.22 -10.74 17.33
CA GLU A 222 17.56 -10.82 18.64
C GLU A 222 16.03 -10.80 18.54
N LEU A 223 15.48 -10.16 17.51
CA LEU A 223 14.04 -10.12 17.27
C LEU A 223 13.58 -11.40 16.55
N ILE A 224 14.35 -11.87 15.57
CA ILE A 224 14.07 -13.17 14.90
C ILE A 224 14.02 -14.29 15.94
N ALA A 225 14.95 -14.29 16.90
CA ALA A 225 15.03 -15.30 17.95
C ALA A 225 13.75 -15.39 18.83
N LYS A 226 13.00 -14.29 19.01
CA LYS A 226 11.72 -14.31 19.75
C LYS A 226 10.67 -15.21 19.12
N TYR A 227 10.72 -15.36 17.79
CA TYR A 227 9.71 -16.08 17.01
C TYR A 227 10.13 -17.51 16.65
N LYS A 228 11.30 -17.97 17.11
CA LYS A 228 11.80 -19.31 16.81
C LYS A 228 10.78 -20.40 17.13
N GLY A 229 10.40 -21.18 16.13
CA GLY A 229 9.43 -22.28 16.23
C GLY A 229 7.97 -21.85 16.28
N ARG A 230 7.67 -20.55 16.27
CA ARG A 230 6.27 -20.05 16.29
C ARG A 230 5.47 -20.49 15.06
N TYR A 231 6.16 -20.72 13.94
CA TYR A 231 5.56 -20.93 12.62
C TYR A 231 5.76 -22.36 12.07
N ASP A 232 6.21 -23.31 12.89
CA ASP A 232 6.48 -24.70 12.48
C ASP A 232 5.22 -25.45 12.02
N GLY A 233 4.04 -24.99 12.45
CA GLY A 233 2.74 -25.51 12.01
C GLY A 233 2.38 -25.14 10.57
N GLY A 234 3.08 -24.17 9.96
CA GLY A 234 2.86 -23.74 8.58
C GLY A 234 1.73 -22.73 8.38
N PRO A 235 1.59 -22.21 7.15
CA PRO A 235 0.70 -21.10 6.81
C PRO A 235 -0.78 -21.43 6.96
N ASP A 236 -1.19 -22.68 6.68
CA ASP A 236 -2.59 -23.07 6.78
C ASP A 236 -3.05 -23.12 8.25
N VAL A 237 -2.19 -23.58 9.16
CA VAL A 237 -2.46 -23.54 10.61
C VAL A 237 -2.53 -22.10 11.10
N LEU A 238 -1.61 -21.23 10.65
CA LEU A 238 -1.66 -19.81 10.99
C LEU A 238 -2.95 -19.16 10.49
N ARG A 239 -3.35 -19.44 9.26
CA ARG A 239 -4.59 -18.93 8.66
C ARG A 239 -5.81 -19.26 9.52
N GLU A 240 -5.93 -20.51 9.98
CA GLU A 240 -7.04 -20.91 10.86
C GLU A 240 -6.99 -20.20 12.21
N GLN A 241 -5.80 -20.04 12.81
CA GLN A 241 -5.63 -19.27 14.04
C GLN A 241 -6.10 -17.81 13.87
N ARG A 242 -5.71 -17.16 12.77
CA ARG A 242 -6.12 -15.79 12.44
C ARG A 242 -7.62 -15.69 12.21
N LEU A 243 -8.23 -16.62 11.47
CA LEU A 243 -9.67 -16.64 11.22
C LEU A 243 -10.48 -16.78 12.52
N VAL A 244 -10.07 -17.69 13.41
CA VAL A 244 -10.70 -17.83 14.73
C VAL A 244 -10.60 -16.52 15.51
N ARG A 245 -9.40 -15.93 15.55
CA ARG A 245 -9.17 -14.70 16.32
C ARG A 245 -9.91 -13.49 15.76
N LEU A 246 -9.99 -13.36 14.44
CA LEU A 246 -10.77 -12.32 13.76
C LEU A 246 -12.27 -12.39 14.13
N LYS A 247 -12.82 -13.61 14.22
CA LYS A 247 -14.21 -13.84 14.67
C LYS A 247 -14.39 -13.51 16.14
N GLU A 248 -13.48 -13.96 17.01
CA GLU A 248 -13.51 -13.64 18.45
C GLU A 248 -13.47 -12.14 18.74
N LEU A 249 -12.69 -11.39 17.96
CA LEU A 249 -12.56 -9.94 18.11
C LEU A 249 -13.71 -9.15 17.45
N GLY A 250 -14.63 -9.82 16.75
CA GLY A 250 -15.72 -9.17 16.02
C GLY A 250 -15.26 -8.36 14.80
N LEU A 251 -14.08 -8.65 14.24
CA LEU A 251 -13.56 -7.98 13.05
C LEU A 251 -14.19 -8.52 11.76
N ILE A 252 -14.68 -9.76 11.81
CA ILE A 252 -15.48 -10.41 10.76
C ILE A 252 -16.68 -11.15 11.40
N GLY A 253 -17.74 -11.39 10.62
CA GLY A 253 -18.89 -12.17 11.08
C GLY A 253 -18.54 -13.62 11.40
N ALA A 254 -19.23 -14.22 12.38
CA ALA A 254 -18.97 -15.59 12.83
C ALA A 254 -19.24 -16.64 11.73
N ASP A 255 -20.18 -16.34 10.85
CA ASP A 255 -20.63 -17.13 9.70
C ASP A 255 -19.84 -16.85 8.41
N VAL A 256 -18.86 -15.94 8.43
CA VAL A 256 -18.06 -15.62 7.26
C VAL A 256 -17.32 -16.87 6.76
N GLU A 257 -17.54 -17.16 5.47
CA GLU A 257 -16.82 -18.14 4.68
C GLU A 257 -15.53 -17.52 4.13
N ALA A 258 -14.39 -18.16 4.39
CA ALA A 258 -13.09 -17.69 3.92
C ALA A 258 -12.79 -18.21 2.52
N HIS A 259 -12.34 -17.34 1.61
CA HIS A 259 -11.96 -17.75 0.26
C HIS A 259 -10.88 -18.84 0.32
N PRO A 260 -10.95 -19.92 -0.48
CA PRO A 260 -9.91 -20.95 -0.52
C PRO A 260 -8.51 -20.39 -0.78
N VAL A 261 -7.47 -21.00 -0.20
CA VAL A 261 -6.08 -20.65 -0.53
C VAL A 261 -5.81 -21.04 -2.00
N VAL A 262 -5.31 -20.11 -2.80
CA VAL A 262 -4.88 -20.36 -4.18
C VAL A 262 -3.40 -20.04 -4.31
N ALA A 263 -2.57 -21.04 -4.63
CA ALA A 263 -1.14 -20.88 -4.81
C ALA A 263 -0.58 -21.94 -5.75
N ASP A 264 0.35 -21.54 -6.62
CA ASP A 264 1.11 -22.44 -7.50
C ASP A 264 2.33 -23.08 -6.80
N THR A 265 2.41 -22.96 -5.47
CA THR A 265 3.48 -23.55 -4.65
C THR A 265 2.97 -24.77 -3.87
N PRO A 266 3.85 -25.74 -3.54
CA PRO A 266 3.46 -26.93 -2.77
C PRO A 266 2.79 -26.58 -1.44
N ASN A 267 1.88 -27.45 -0.99
CA ASN A 267 1.30 -27.38 0.36
C ASN A 267 2.38 -27.65 1.43
N TRP A 268 2.14 -27.18 2.66
CA TRP A 268 3.11 -27.34 3.77
C TRP A 268 3.55 -28.80 4.01
N HIS A 269 2.61 -29.74 3.92
CA HIS A 269 2.86 -31.16 4.12
C HIS A 269 3.55 -31.85 2.94
N GLU A 270 3.62 -31.19 1.78
CA GLU A 270 4.31 -31.68 0.57
C GLU A 270 5.79 -31.24 0.54
N LEU A 271 6.16 -30.23 1.34
CA LEU A 271 7.56 -29.82 1.50
C LEU A 271 8.36 -30.88 2.27
N ASP A 272 9.66 -30.95 2.03
CA ASP A 272 10.57 -31.68 2.91
C ASP A 272 10.86 -30.85 4.19
N GLU A 273 11.63 -31.44 5.12
CA GLU A 273 11.94 -30.78 6.40
C GLU A 273 12.72 -29.48 6.21
N ALA A 274 13.71 -29.48 5.31
CA ALA A 274 14.51 -28.30 5.01
C ALA A 274 13.66 -27.17 4.41
N GLY A 275 12.76 -27.49 3.47
CA GLY A 275 11.83 -26.54 2.87
C GLY A 275 10.87 -25.92 3.88
N ARG A 276 10.34 -26.74 4.82
CA ARG A 276 9.52 -26.23 5.93
C ARG A 276 10.31 -25.29 6.85
N GLN A 277 11.50 -25.69 7.28
CA GLN A 277 12.34 -24.86 8.16
C GLN A 277 12.70 -23.53 7.49
N GLN A 278 13.05 -23.54 6.21
CA GLN A 278 13.36 -22.33 5.45
C GLN A 278 12.15 -21.39 5.35
N SER A 279 10.97 -21.94 5.06
CA SER A 279 9.74 -21.15 4.92
C SER A 279 9.24 -20.62 6.27
N ALA A 280 9.32 -21.42 7.35
CA ALA A 280 9.02 -20.96 8.71
C ALA A 280 9.96 -19.83 9.11
N ARG A 281 11.27 -19.96 8.87
CA ARG A 281 12.24 -18.89 9.15
C ARG A 281 11.92 -17.60 8.42
N ALA A 282 11.47 -17.65 7.17
CA ALA A 282 11.04 -16.43 6.47
C ALA A 282 9.87 -15.73 7.20
N MET A 283 8.92 -16.49 7.74
CA MET A 283 7.82 -15.95 8.55
C MET A 283 8.29 -15.44 9.94
N GLU A 284 9.28 -16.09 10.56
CA GLU A 284 9.92 -15.60 11.80
C GLU A 284 10.56 -14.23 11.59
N VAL A 285 11.28 -14.06 10.47
CA VAL A 285 11.88 -12.78 10.09
C VAL A 285 10.81 -11.74 9.80
N TYR A 286 9.76 -12.09 9.05
CA TYR A 286 8.63 -11.19 8.80
C TYR A 286 8.01 -10.68 10.11
N ALA A 287 7.75 -11.58 11.06
CA ALA A 287 7.21 -11.23 12.37
C ALA A 287 8.15 -10.30 13.15
N ALA A 288 9.46 -10.55 13.09
CA ALA A 288 10.47 -9.68 13.69
C ALA A 288 10.53 -8.29 13.04
N MET A 289 10.29 -8.16 11.73
CA MET A 289 10.19 -6.86 11.05
C MET A 289 8.97 -6.06 11.55
N VAL A 290 7.83 -6.73 11.72
CA VAL A 290 6.59 -6.10 12.22
C VAL A 290 6.73 -5.71 13.70
N ASP A 291 7.33 -6.57 14.53
CA ASP A 291 7.71 -6.25 15.93
C ASP A 291 8.61 -5.01 15.99
N ARG A 292 9.63 -4.94 15.12
CA ARG A 292 10.54 -3.78 15.07
C ARG A 292 9.86 -2.51 14.56
N LEU A 293 8.92 -2.62 13.63
CA LEU A 293 8.09 -1.51 13.19
C LEU A 293 7.28 -0.98 14.37
N ASP A 294 6.59 -1.85 15.10
CA ASP A 294 5.79 -1.46 16.28
C ASP A 294 6.63 -0.80 17.36
N TRP A 295 7.80 -1.35 17.66
CA TRP A 295 8.73 -0.77 18.63
C TRP A 295 9.12 0.67 18.25
N ASN A 296 9.34 0.91 16.96
CA ASN A 296 9.64 2.24 16.44
C ASN A 296 8.45 3.20 16.50
N VAL A 297 7.22 2.71 16.25
CA VAL A 297 6.01 3.49 16.51
C VAL A 297 5.94 3.89 17.99
N GLY A 298 6.26 2.96 18.90
CA GLY A 298 6.36 3.23 20.34
C GLY A 298 7.30 4.38 20.69
N ARG A 299 8.45 4.49 20.02
CA ARG A 299 9.38 5.62 20.21
C ARG A 299 8.77 6.96 19.84
N VAL A 300 8.02 7.03 18.73
CA VAL A 300 7.33 8.26 18.30
C VAL A 300 6.24 8.62 19.29
N VAL A 301 5.41 7.64 19.68
CA VAL A 301 4.33 7.84 20.66
C VAL A 301 4.90 8.34 22.00
N GLU A 302 5.99 7.75 22.48
CA GLU A 302 6.63 8.18 23.73
C GLU A 302 7.21 9.59 23.62
N HIS A 303 7.84 9.95 22.49
CA HIS A 303 8.31 11.31 22.27
C HIS A 303 7.15 12.33 22.27
N LEU A 304 6.03 12.02 21.62
CA LEU A 304 4.84 12.88 21.63
C LEU A 304 4.19 12.97 23.01
N ARG A 305 4.22 11.88 23.80
CA ARG A 305 3.77 11.87 25.18
C ARG A 305 4.64 12.74 26.07
N ALA A 306 5.96 12.58 25.98
CA ALA A 306 6.94 13.35 26.75
C ALA A 306 6.92 14.85 26.42
N SER A 307 6.60 15.21 25.18
CA SER A 307 6.43 16.61 24.76
C SER A 307 5.01 17.16 25.01
N GLY A 308 4.07 16.34 25.50
CA GLY A 308 2.70 16.75 25.76
C GLY A 308 1.84 16.97 24.50
N GLU A 309 2.32 16.56 23.33
CA GLU A 309 1.64 16.76 22.05
C GLU A 309 0.74 15.57 21.64
N LEU A 310 0.89 14.39 22.26
CA LEU A 310 0.15 13.18 21.89
C LEU A 310 -1.37 13.38 21.91
N GLU A 311 -1.92 14.03 22.94
CA GLU A 311 -3.37 14.21 23.07
C GLU A 311 -3.96 15.16 22.01
N ASN A 312 -3.14 16.05 21.46
CA ASN A 312 -3.51 16.93 20.37
C ASN A 312 -3.04 16.38 19.01
N THR A 313 -2.66 15.10 18.91
CA THR A 313 -2.21 14.47 17.67
C THR A 313 -3.24 13.46 17.20
N VAL A 314 -3.74 13.63 15.97
CA VAL A 314 -4.49 12.57 15.28
C VAL A 314 -3.49 11.56 14.74
N VAL A 315 -3.58 10.33 15.23
CA VAL A 315 -2.74 9.22 14.77
C VAL A 315 -3.56 8.36 13.80
N ILE A 316 -3.04 8.18 12.59
CA ILE A 316 -3.60 7.32 11.56
C ILE A 316 -2.57 6.27 11.22
N PHE A 317 -2.97 5.00 11.25
CA PHE A 317 -2.16 3.89 10.78
C PHE A 317 -2.90 3.15 9.68
N LEU A 318 -2.17 2.72 8.65
CA LEU A 318 -2.66 1.79 7.63
C LEU A 318 -1.52 0.96 7.03
N SER A 319 -1.86 -0.13 6.35
CA SER A 319 -0.98 -0.69 5.30
C SER A 319 -1.32 -0.09 3.93
N ASP A 320 -0.35 -0.04 3.02
CA ASP A 320 -0.54 0.52 1.68
C ASP A 320 -1.19 -0.43 0.67
N ASN A 321 -1.24 -1.73 0.94
CA ASN A 321 -1.95 -2.73 0.14
C ASN A 321 -2.11 -4.03 0.94
N GLY A 322 -2.73 -5.05 0.34
CA GLY A 322 -2.76 -6.39 0.91
C GLY A 322 -1.36 -6.99 1.11
N ALA A 323 -1.30 -8.11 1.83
CA ALA A 323 -0.07 -8.86 2.11
C ALA A 323 0.66 -9.29 0.81
N GLU A 324 2.00 -9.42 0.82
CA GLU A 324 2.79 -9.71 -0.40
C GLU A 324 2.88 -11.19 -0.75
N GLY A 325 1.90 -11.70 -1.49
CA GLY A 325 1.92 -13.09 -1.96
C GLY A 325 2.70 -13.32 -3.26
N ALA A 326 3.20 -12.27 -3.92
CA ALA A 326 3.85 -12.41 -5.21
C ALA A 326 5.23 -13.06 -5.06
N ALA A 327 5.37 -14.19 -5.74
CA ALA A 327 6.65 -14.84 -5.97
C ALA A 327 7.42 -14.04 -7.04
N LEU A 328 8.53 -13.37 -6.68
CA LEU A 328 9.43 -12.72 -7.66
C LEU A 328 9.90 -13.70 -8.75
N GLU A 329 9.95 -14.98 -8.43
CA GLU A 329 10.26 -16.10 -9.31
C GLU A 329 9.17 -16.47 -10.31
N ALA A 330 7.91 -16.15 -10.01
CA ALA A 330 6.76 -16.47 -10.86
C ALA A 330 6.71 -15.61 -12.13
N LEU A 331 7.49 -14.53 -12.20
CA LEU A 331 7.66 -13.73 -13.41
C LEU A 331 8.48 -14.51 -14.47
N PRO A 332 7.91 -14.87 -15.64
CA PRO A 332 8.58 -15.73 -16.61
C PRO A 332 9.91 -15.15 -17.10
N ILE A 333 10.96 -15.97 -17.14
CA ILE A 333 12.34 -15.65 -17.58
C ILE A 333 13.08 -14.63 -16.69
N VAL A 334 12.42 -13.52 -16.31
CA VAL A 334 12.95 -12.45 -15.46
C VAL A 334 13.16 -12.96 -14.03
N GLY A 335 12.19 -13.69 -13.48
CA GLY A 335 12.29 -14.33 -12.15
C GLY A 335 13.43 -15.33 -12.06
N LYS A 336 13.64 -16.16 -13.09
CA LYS A 336 14.77 -17.14 -13.13
C LYS A 336 16.14 -16.47 -13.12
N ARG A 337 16.29 -15.31 -13.78
CA ARG A 337 17.54 -14.54 -13.74
C ARG A 337 17.76 -13.91 -12.36
N ALA A 338 16.70 -13.36 -11.75
CA ALA A 338 16.75 -12.85 -10.38
C ALA A 338 17.14 -13.95 -9.39
N GLN A 339 16.50 -15.12 -9.44
CA GLN A 339 16.83 -16.27 -8.59
C GLN A 339 18.28 -16.71 -8.73
N ARG A 340 18.79 -16.85 -9.96
CA ARG A 340 20.20 -17.24 -10.18
C ARG A 340 21.18 -16.20 -9.64
N PHE A 341 20.83 -14.93 -9.78
CA PHE A 341 21.63 -13.84 -9.22
C PHE A 341 21.63 -13.91 -7.68
N ILE A 342 20.45 -14.06 -7.07
CA ILE A 342 20.29 -14.21 -5.63
C ILE A 342 21.10 -15.40 -5.13
N GLY A 343 20.92 -16.59 -5.69
CA GLY A 343 21.66 -17.80 -5.27
C GLY A 343 23.18 -17.75 -5.51
N LYS A 344 23.68 -16.79 -6.30
CA LYS A 344 25.12 -16.58 -6.50
C LYS A 344 25.72 -15.53 -5.56
N HIS A 345 24.94 -14.52 -5.20
CA HIS A 345 25.45 -13.30 -4.56
C HIS A 345 24.93 -13.09 -3.14
N TYR A 346 23.89 -13.82 -2.74
CA TYR A 346 23.29 -13.76 -1.41
C TYR A 346 23.40 -15.12 -0.73
N ASP A 347 23.39 -15.10 0.60
CA ASP A 347 23.37 -16.30 1.43
C ASP A 347 21.98 -16.46 2.05
N ASN A 348 21.23 -17.42 1.49
CA ASN A 348 19.91 -17.81 1.98
C ASN A 348 19.94 -19.15 2.74
N SER A 349 21.10 -19.55 3.28
CA SER A 349 21.17 -20.66 4.23
C SER A 349 20.27 -20.38 5.44
N LEU A 350 19.71 -21.45 6.04
CA LEU A 350 18.72 -21.34 7.11
C LEU A 350 19.22 -20.44 8.25
N GLU A 351 20.49 -20.53 8.63
CA GLU A 351 21.10 -19.75 9.70
C GLU A 351 21.28 -18.27 9.35
N ASN A 352 21.27 -17.90 8.07
CA ASN A 352 21.54 -16.55 7.58
C ASN A 352 20.31 -15.76 7.12
N VAL A 353 19.18 -16.43 6.86
CA VAL A 353 17.91 -15.77 6.50
C VAL A 353 17.53 -14.73 7.55
N GLY A 354 17.32 -13.50 7.09
CA GLY A 354 17.00 -12.33 7.91
C GLY A 354 18.16 -11.34 8.06
N ARG A 355 19.40 -11.75 7.75
CA ARG A 355 20.56 -10.86 7.78
C ARG A 355 20.72 -10.06 6.49
N ALA A 356 21.58 -9.05 6.54
CA ALA A 356 21.85 -8.08 5.49
C ALA A 356 22.16 -8.70 4.10
N ASN A 357 22.88 -9.82 4.04
CA ASN A 357 23.22 -10.50 2.78
C ASN A 357 22.29 -11.67 2.43
N SER A 358 21.11 -11.77 3.07
CA SER A 358 20.02 -12.66 2.65
C SER A 358 18.98 -11.89 1.82
N TYR A 359 18.27 -12.59 0.93
CA TYR A 359 17.21 -12.01 0.11
C TYR A 359 16.10 -13.03 -0.07
N VAL A 360 15.05 -12.92 0.74
CA VAL A 360 13.89 -13.83 0.72
C VAL A 360 12.58 -13.05 0.78
N TRP A 361 11.51 -13.73 0.40
CA TRP A 361 10.10 -13.36 0.54
C TRP A 361 9.34 -14.60 1.04
N TYR A 362 8.18 -14.43 1.67
CA TYR A 362 7.45 -15.56 2.27
C TYR A 362 6.47 -16.27 1.31
N GLY A 363 6.19 -15.69 0.14
CA GLY A 363 5.28 -16.27 -0.86
C GLY A 363 3.78 -16.29 -0.51
N PRO A 364 2.96 -16.88 -1.40
CA PRO A 364 1.51 -16.67 -1.45
C PRO A 364 0.71 -17.31 -0.31
N ARG A 365 1.23 -18.37 0.33
CA ARG A 365 0.49 -19.07 1.40
C ARG A 365 0.53 -18.31 2.72
N TRP A 366 1.70 -17.78 3.10
CA TRP A 366 1.82 -16.91 4.27
C TRP A 366 1.05 -15.60 4.08
N ALA A 367 1.08 -15.00 2.88
CA ALA A 367 0.26 -13.83 2.56
C ALA A 367 -1.24 -14.09 2.75
N GLN A 368 -1.74 -15.23 2.25
CA GLN A 368 -3.16 -15.60 2.36
C GLN A 368 -3.58 -16.02 3.78
N ALA A 369 -2.64 -16.35 4.66
CA ALA A 369 -2.94 -16.48 6.09
C ALA A 369 -3.31 -15.11 6.69
N ALA A 370 -2.65 -14.03 6.24
CA ALA A 370 -2.86 -12.69 6.75
C ALA A 370 -4.06 -11.96 6.12
N THR A 371 -4.40 -12.25 4.85
CA THR A 371 -5.54 -11.62 4.14
C THR A 371 -6.88 -12.32 4.38
N ALA A 372 -6.87 -13.57 4.86
CA ALA A 372 -8.07 -14.33 5.16
C ALA A 372 -9.03 -13.52 6.06
N PRO A 373 -10.35 -13.53 5.78
CA PRO A 373 -11.09 -14.39 4.85
C PRO A 373 -11.07 -13.95 3.38
N SER A 374 -10.41 -12.83 3.08
CA SER A 374 -10.48 -12.17 1.77
C SER A 374 -9.76 -12.96 0.67
N ARG A 375 -10.22 -12.79 -0.58
CA ARG A 375 -9.63 -13.44 -1.76
C ARG A 375 -8.28 -12.84 -2.16
N GLN A 376 -7.29 -13.70 -2.37
CA GLN A 376 -5.94 -13.37 -2.86
C GLN A 376 -5.20 -12.38 -1.93
N PHE A 377 -4.39 -11.49 -2.50
CA PHE A 377 -3.36 -10.70 -1.83
C PHE A 377 -2.92 -9.52 -2.73
N LYS A 378 -1.82 -8.82 -2.41
CA LYS A 378 -1.26 -7.71 -3.19
C LYS A 378 -1.24 -7.97 -4.71
N LEU A 379 -1.34 -6.89 -5.49
CA LEU A 379 -1.42 -6.84 -6.96
C LEU A 379 -2.78 -7.28 -7.55
N PHE A 380 -3.67 -7.84 -6.75
CA PHE A 380 -5.04 -8.15 -7.16
C PHE A 380 -6.03 -7.08 -6.69
N THR A 381 -7.09 -6.85 -7.48
CA THR A 381 -8.19 -5.94 -7.13
C THR A 381 -9.30 -6.62 -6.30
N SER A 382 -9.12 -7.89 -5.94
CA SER A 382 -9.93 -8.60 -4.95
C SER A 382 -9.71 -8.03 -3.54
N GLN A 383 -10.60 -8.31 -2.59
CA GLN A 383 -10.53 -7.76 -1.23
C GLN A 383 -9.18 -8.06 -0.56
N GLY A 384 -8.55 -9.20 -0.81
CA GLY A 384 -7.25 -9.52 -0.22
C GLY A 384 -6.10 -8.62 -0.68
N GLY A 385 -6.23 -7.93 -1.83
CA GLY A 385 -5.23 -6.99 -2.33
C GLY A 385 -5.50 -5.53 -1.98
N ILE A 386 -6.76 -5.16 -1.74
CA ILE A 386 -7.16 -3.75 -1.55
C ILE A 386 -7.71 -3.42 -0.15
N ARG A 387 -8.25 -4.38 0.61
CA ARG A 387 -8.75 -4.16 1.97
C ARG A 387 -7.60 -4.36 2.96
N VAL A 388 -7.26 -3.30 3.69
CA VAL A 388 -6.04 -3.22 4.50
C VAL A 388 -6.38 -2.92 5.97
N PRO A 389 -5.53 -3.29 6.94
CA PRO A 389 -5.76 -2.89 8.32
C PRO A 389 -5.55 -1.38 8.44
N ALA A 390 -6.48 -0.68 9.06
CA ALA A 390 -6.35 0.75 9.33
C ALA A 390 -7.06 1.14 10.64
N PHE A 391 -6.55 2.17 11.32
CA PHE A 391 -7.23 2.77 12.47
C PHE A 391 -6.94 4.26 12.59
N ILE A 392 -7.83 4.96 13.28
CA ILE A 392 -7.71 6.39 13.59
C ILE A 392 -7.90 6.60 15.09
N THR A 393 -6.95 7.26 15.73
CA THR A 393 -6.94 7.50 17.18
C THR A 393 -6.76 8.98 17.48
N TRP A 394 -7.74 9.58 18.16
CA TRP A 394 -7.66 10.93 18.69
C TRP A 394 -8.78 11.18 19.71
N GLN A 395 -8.45 11.74 20.88
CA GLN A 395 -9.44 12.02 21.93
C GLN A 395 -10.50 13.05 21.51
N GLY A 396 -10.24 13.85 20.48
CA GLY A 396 -11.19 14.82 19.94
C GLY A 396 -12.30 14.22 19.06
N LEU A 397 -12.31 12.91 18.82
CA LEU A 397 -13.35 12.21 18.04
C LEU A 397 -14.33 11.47 18.95
N GLN A 398 -15.61 11.45 18.59
CA GLN A 398 -16.63 10.70 19.34
C GLN A 398 -16.57 9.18 19.09
N ARG A 399 -16.31 8.74 17.85
CA ARG A 399 -16.18 7.31 17.52
C ARG A 399 -14.77 6.83 17.83
N GLN A 400 -14.56 6.32 19.03
CA GLN A 400 -13.29 5.74 19.51
C GLN A 400 -13.59 4.45 20.31
N GLY A 401 -12.58 3.62 20.58
CA GLY A 401 -12.71 2.36 21.32
C GLY A 401 -13.46 1.23 20.59
N GLY A 402 -13.75 1.39 19.30
CA GLY A 402 -14.69 0.54 18.56
C GLY A 402 -14.12 -0.07 17.28
N ILE A 403 -14.97 -0.82 16.59
CA ILE A 403 -14.72 -1.37 15.26
C ILE A 403 -15.78 -0.79 14.31
N SER A 404 -15.33 -0.30 13.16
CA SER A 404 -16.18 0.11 12.05
C SER A 404 -16.08 -0.88 10.90
N HIS A 405 -17.24 -1.20 10.35
CA HIS A 405 -17.41 -1.98 9.12
C HIS A 405 -17.90 -1.10 7.96
N GLU A 406 -17.91 0.23 8.14
CA GLU A 406 -18.34 1.15 7.10
C GLU A 406 -17.24 1.34 6.05
N PHE A 407 -17.65 1.39 4.79
CA PHE A 407 -16.75 1.60 3.66
C PHE A 407 -15.95 2.87 3.85
N SER A 408 -14.65 2.81 3.58
CA SER A 408 -13.75 3.97 3.51
C SER A 408 -12.53 3.63 2.65
N THR A 409 -11.77 4.65 2.25
CA THR A 409 -10.64 4.52 1.33
C THR A 409 -9.50 5.46 1.70
N VAL A 410 -8.31 5.18 1.19
CA VAL A 410 -7.13 6.07 1.32
C VAL A 410 -7.36 7.47 0.72
N MET A 411 -8.31 7.63 -0.21
CA MET A 411 -8.63 8.94 -0.79
C MET A 411 -9.34 9.86 0.22
N ASP A 412 -9.90 9.30 1.29
CA ASP A 412 -10.67 10.03 2.29
C ASP A 412 -9.76 10.71 3.34
N ILE A 413 -8.49 10.33 3.40
CA ILE A 413 -7.53 10.87 4.38
C ILE A 413 -7.27 12.36 4.14
N VAL A 414 -6.99 12.77 2.90
CA VAL A 414 -6.72 14.18 2.58
C VAL A 414 -7.88 15.11 2.97
N PRO A 415 -9.12 14.91 2.49
CA PRO A 415 -10.22 15.80 2.89
C PRO A 415 -10.48 15.79 4.39
N THR A 416 -10.31 14.65 5.08
CA THR A 416 -10.46 14.57 6.54
C THR A 416 -9.44 15.43 7.28
N LEU A 417 -8.16 15.32 6.90
CA LEU A 417 -7.09 16.08 7.55
C LEU A 417 -7.16 17.58 7.23
N LEU A 418 -7.58 17.95 6.01
CA LEU A 418 -7.82 19.36 5.68
C LEU A 418 -8.95 19.96 6.52
N GLU A 419 -10.05 19.24 6.69
CA GLU A 419 -11.17 19.72 7.52
C GLU A 419 -10.76 19.92 8.99
N LEU A 420 -10.03 18.95 9.56
CA LEU A 420 -9.46 19.05 10.91
C LEU A 420 -8.45 20.20 11.06
N ALA A 421 -7.71 20.51 9.99
CA ALA A 421 -6.77 21.62 9.95
C ALA A 421 -7.42 23.00 9.77
N GLY A 422 -8.73 23.04 9.46
CA GLY A 422 -9.40 24.25 9.00
C GLY A 422 -8.88 24.75 7.64
N ALA A 423 -8.35 23.84 6.81
CA ALA A 423 -7.83 24.12 5.47
C ALA A 423 -8.83 23.66 4.40
N THR A 424 -8.65 24.16 3.16
CA THR A 424 -9.52 23.79 2.03
C THR A 424 -8.68 23.42 0.81
N HIS A 425 -9.20 22.54 -0.03
CA HIS A 425 -8.58 22.25 -1.32
C HIS A 425 -8.78 23.44 -2.27
N PRO A 426 -7.78 23.82 -3.09
CA PRO A 426 -7.83 25.01 -3.95
C PRO A 426 -8.73 24.87 -5.18
N GLY A 427 -9.64 23.89 -5.21
CA GLY A 427 -10.47 23.59 -6.38
C GLY A 427 -9.62 23.10 -7.57
N THR A 428 -9.61 23.85 -8.66
CA THR A 428 -8.99 23.45 -9.94
C THR A 428 -7.72 24.23 -10.32
N ARG A 429 -7.26 25.16 -9.47
CA ARG A 429 -6.07 26.00 -9.73
C ARG A 429 -5.21 26.10 -8.48
N TYR A 430 -3.92 25.82 -8.59
CA TYR A 430 -2.96 25.94 -7.49
C TYR A 430 -1.66 26.54 -8.00
N GLN A 431 -1.17 27.61 -7.37
CA GLN A 431 0.10 28.28 -7.72
C GLN A 431 0.32 28.50 -9.23
N GLY A 432 -0.74 28.92 -9.95
CA GLY A 432 -0.68 29.21 -11.38
C GLY A 432 -0.80 28.00 -12.33
N ARG A 433 -0.89 26.76 -11.82
CA ARG A 433 -1.15 25.55 -12.61
C ARG A 433 -2.57 25.01 -12.41
N ASP A 434 -3.08 24.30 -13.42
CA ASP A 434 -4.32 23.54 -13.30
C ASP A 434 -4.10 22.29 -12.46
N VAL A 435 -5.04 22.00 -11.57
CA VAL A 435 -5.00 20.82 -10.70
C VAL A 435 -6.36 20.15 -10.65
N LEU A 436 -6.36 18.87 -10.30
CA LEU A 436 -7.55 18.03 -10.22
C LEU A 436 -8.16 18.10 -8.82
N PRO A 437 -9.50 18.02 -8.71
CA PRO A 437 -10.18 17.98 -7.42
C PRO A 437 -9.97 16.63 -6.70
N ILE A 438 -10.17 16.66 -5.38
CA ILE A 438 -10.27 15.48 -4.53
C ILE A 438 -11.50 14.65 -4.94
N ARG A 439 -11.37 13.32 -4.92
CA ARG A 439 -12.48 12.36 -5.12
C ARG A 439 -12.96 11.72 -3.83
N GLY A 440 -12.07 11.59 -2.83
CA GLY A 440 -12.46 11.11 -1.50
C GLY A 440 -13.37 12.09 -0.77
N ARG A 441 -13.87 11.65 0.39
CA ARG A 441 -14.74 12.44 1.27
C ARG A 441 -14.15 12.51 2.67
N SER A 442 -14.39 13.62 3.35
CA SER A 442 -14.00 13.72 4.75
C SER A 442 -14.80 12.72 5.58
N LEU A 443 -14.10 11.99 6.43
CA LEU A 443 -14.68 11.08 7.41
C LEU A 443 -15.12 11.82 8.68
N LEU A 444 -14.87 13.13 8.82
CA LEU A 444 -15.00 13.83 10.09
C LEU A 444 -16.41 13.74 10.69
N GLN A 445 -17.45 14.00 9.89
CA GLN A 445 -18.84 13.91 10.38
C GLN A 445 -19.21 12.50 10.82
N TYR A 446 -18.70 11.48 10.12
CA TYR A 446 -18.84 10.10 10.56
C TYR A 446 -18.10 9.87 11.89
N LEU A 447 -16.83 10.28 11.99
CA LEU A 447 -16.00 10.12 13.19
C LEU A 447 -16.54 10.89 14.41
N GLN A 448 -17.28 11.98 14.20
CA GLN A 448 -17.97 12.73 15.25
C GLN A 448 -19.36 12.17 15.60
N GLY A 449 -19.82 11.12 14.92
CA GLY A 449 -21.14 10.52 15.18
C GLY A 449 -22.32 11.30 14.61
N GLU A 450 -22.05 12.35 13.82
CA GLU A 450 -23.06 13.19 13.16
C GLU A 450 -23.68 12.49 11.94
N GLN A 451 -22.95 11.53 11.37
CA GLN A 451 -23.46 10.65 10.32
C GLN A 451 -23.30 9.17 10.68
N ALA A 452 -24.24 8.36 10.18
CA ALA A 452 -24.23 6.91 10.35
C ALA A 452 -23.17 6.23 9.46
N ARG A 453 -22.93 6.78 8.27
CA ARG A 453 -22.00 6.24 7.27
C ARG A 453 -21.18 7.37 6.64
N PRO A 454 -19.90 7.15 6.29
CA PRO A 454 -19.06 8.12 5.59
C PRO A 454 -19.41 8.26 4.09
N HIS A 455 -19.89 7.18 3.47
CA HIS A 455 -20.29 7.13 2.06
C HIS A 455 -21.74 6.67 1.92
N THR A 456 -22.41 7.15 0.88
CA THR A 456 -23.75 6.71 0.49
C THR A 456 -23.71 5.37 -0.25
N GLN A 457 -24.83 4.67 -0.32
CA GLN A 457 -24.92 3.38 -1.04
C GLN A 457 -24.86 3.54 -2.56
N ASP A 458 -25.12 4.75 -3.09
CA ASP A 458 -25.11 5.04 -4.52
C ASP A 458 -23.71 5.43 -5.04
N GLU A 459 -22.80 5.78 -4.13
CA GLU A 459 -21.41 6.11 -4.47
C GLU A 459 -20.66 4.92 -5.04
N THR A 460 -19.76 5.23 -5.96
CA THR A 460 -19.03 4.22 -6.71
C THR A 460 -17.54 4.44 -6.64
N THR A 461 -16.79 3.36 -6.44
CA THR A 461 -15.32 3.39 -6.40
C THR A 461 -14.77 2.33 -7.34
N GLY A 462 -13.77 2.72 -8.15
CA GLY A 462 -13.12 1.85 -9.13
C GLY A 462 -11.66 1.60 -8.75
N TRP A 463 -11.14 0.46 -9.20
CA TRP A 463 -9.72 0.11 -9.08
C TRP A 463 -9.25 -0.54 -10.37
N GLU A 464 -8.07 -0.16 -10.83
CA GLU A 464 -7.36 -0.86 -11.91
C GLU A 464 -5.87 -0.93 -11.58
N LEU A 465 -5.29 -2.10 -11.71
CA LEU A 465 -3.85 -2.24 -11.82
C LEU A 465 -3.52 -3.57 -12.48
N PHE A 466 -2.50 -3.62 -13.32
CA PHE A 466 -2.09 -4.83 -14.04
C PHE A 466 -3.25 -5.51 -14.79
N ARG A 467 -4.21 -4.71 -15.28
CA ARG A 467 -5.44 -5.14 -15.98
C ARG A 467 -6.45 -5.88 -15.10
N ALA A 468 -6.17 -6.09 -13.82
CA ALA A 468 -7.17 -6.48 -12.85
C ALA A 468 -8.05 -5.27 -12.54
N ARG A 469 -9.37 -5.48 -12.47
CA ARG A 469 -10.36 -4.40 -12.40
C ARG A 469 -11.32 -4.69 -11.26
N ALA A 470 -11.75 -3.65 -10.56
CA ALA A 470 -12.90 -3.74 -9.68
C ALA A 470 -13.76 -2.48 -9.81
N MET A 471 -15.07 -2.65 -9.64
CA MET A 471 -16.02 -1.55 -9.50
C MET A 471 -16.97 -1.88 -8.35
N ARG A 472 -17.05 -1.00 -7.36
CA ARG A 472 -17.92 -1.15 -6.19
C ARG A 472 -18.99 -0.06 -6.19
N GLN A 473 -20.21 -0.42 -5.84
CA GLN A 473 -21.31 0.48 -5.48
C GLN A 473 -22.01 -0.08 -4.24
N GLY A 474 -21.95 0.65 -3.13
CA GLY A 474 -22.44 0.16 -1.84
C GLY A 474 -21.80 -1.17 -1.45
N GLU A 475 -22.62 -2.19 -1.23
CA GLU A 475 -22.19 -3.55 -0.87
C GLU A 475 -21.85 -4.44 -2.09
N TRP A 476 -22.10 -3.96 -3.31
CA TRP A 476 -21.92 -4.75 -4.53
C TRP A 476 -20.61 -4.45 -5.20
N LYS A 477 -19.88 -5.50 -5.59
CA LYS A 477 -18.59 -5.37 -6.26
C LYS A 477 -18.51 -6.26 -7.49
N ALA A 478 -18.22 -5.66 -8.63
CA ALA A 478 -17.82 -6.36 -9.85
C ALA A 478 -16.30 -6.50 -9.87
N LEU A 479 -15.81 -7.68 -10.26
CA LEU A 479 -14.39 -8.01 -10.29
C LEU A 479 -14.02 -8.63 -11.64
N TYR A 480 -12.90 -8.19 -12.22
CA TYR A 480 -12.29 -8.83 -13.39
C TYR A 480 -10.83 -9.14 -13.07
N ILE A 481 -10.49 -10.42 -13.00
CA ILE A 481 -9.09 -10.87 -12.89
C ILE A 481 -8.72 -11.57 -14.21
N PRO A 482 -7.68 -11.11 -14.93
CA PRO A 482 -7.24 -11.72 -16.18
C PRO A 482 -6.72 -13.15 -15.97
N LYS A 483 -6.72 -13.96 -17.04
CA LYS A 483 -6.00 -15.24 -17.05
C LYS A 483 -4.48 -15.00 -16.91
N PRO A 484 -3.72 -15.89 -16.27
CA PRO A 484 -4.16 -17.17 -15.69
C PRO A 484 -4.75 -17.06 -14.27
N ASP A 485 -4.56 -15.94 -13.57
CA ASP A 485 -4.89 -15.80 -12.15
C ASP A 485 -6.39 -15.68 -11.85
N GLY A 486 -7.21 -15.53 -12.89
CA GLY A 486 -8.65 -15.50 -12.82
C GLY A 486 -9.32 -15.93 -14.12
N PRO A 487 -10.65 -15.86 -14.19
CA PRO A 487 -11.39 -16.43 -15.31
C PRO A 487 -11.32 -15.58 -16.59
N GLY A 488 -10.76 -14.36 -16.54
CA GLY A 488 -10.71 -13.43 -17.67
C GLY A 488 -12.08 -12.94 -18.11
N ARG A 489 -13.04 -12.85 -17.18
CA ARG A 489 -14.39 -12.30 -17.37
C ARG A 489 -14.87 -11.65 -16.07
N TRP A 490 -15.84 -10.74 -16.17
CA TRP A 490 -16.44 -10.10 -15.01
C TRP A 490 -17.17 -11.12 -14.13
N GLN A 491 -17.01 -10.95 -12.82
CA GLN A 491 -17.70 -11.64 -11.74
C GLN A 491 -18.40 -10.60 -10.86
N LEU A 492 -19.43 -11.00 -10.11
CA LEU A 492 -20.20 -10.12 -9.24
C LEU A 492 -20.33 -10.72 -7.84
N TYR A 493 -20.14 -9.91 -6.81
CA TYR A 493 -20.24 -10.32 -5.40
C TYR A 493 -21.05 -9.31 -4.58
N ASN A 494 -21.72 -9.81 -3.55
CA ASN A 494 -22.30 -9.00 -2.49
C ASN A 494 -21.41 -9.10 -1.25
N LEU A 495 -20.62 -8.06 -0.96
CA LEU A 495 -19.60 -8.06 0.08
C LEU A 495 -20.17 -8.11 1.50
N ALA A 496 -21.43 -7.70 1.70
CA ALA A 496 -22.07 -7.80 3.00
C ALA A 496 -22.40 -9.24 3.40
N ARG A 497 -22.55 -10.14 2.42
CA ARG A 497 -22.82 -11.57 2.64
C ARG A 497 -21.65 -12.47 2.31
N ASP A 498 -20.82 -12.04 1.36
CA ASP A 498 -19.69 -12.79 0.82
C ASP A 498 -18.44 -11.88 0.75
N PRO A 499 -17.86 -11.54 1.92
CA PRO A 499 -16.61 -10.78 1.95
C PRO A 499 -15.41 -11.58 1.40
N GLY A 500 -15.58 -12.90 1.19
CA GLY A 500 -14.60 -13.78 0.56
C GLY A 500 -14.61 -13.72 -0.96
N GLU A 501 -15.60 -13.08 -1.61
CA GLU A 501 -15.74 -13.05 -3.08
C GLU A 501 -15.71 -14.47 -3.72
N ILE A 502 -16.47 -15.40 -3.11
CA ILE A 502 -16.54 -16.82 -3.48
C ILE A 502 -17.69 -17.05 -4.45
N HIS A 503 -18.87 -16.52 -4.13
CA HIS A 503 -20.13 -16.84 -4.79
C HIS A 503 -20.40 -15.84 -5.90
N ASN A 504 -19.96 -16.17 -7.12
CA ASN A 504 -20.16 -15.32 -8.29
C ASN A 504 -21.65 -15.23 -8.69
N LEU A 505 -22.25 -14.06 -8.52
CA LEU A 505 -23.65 -13.77 -8.81
C LEU A 505 -23.90 -13.21 -10.22
N ALA A 506 -22.89 -13.19 -11.10
CA ALA A 506 -22.99 -12.58 -12.43
C ALA A 506 -24.17 -13.11 -13.29
N GLU A 507 -24.45 -14.41 -13.22
CA GLU A 507 -25.56 -15.04 -13.97
C GLU A 507 -26.92 -14.84 -13.27
N ALA A 508 -26.92 -14.76 -11.94
CA ALA A 508 -28.13 -14.58 -11.14
C ALA A 508 -28.61 -13.12 -11.09
N GLU A 509 -27.69 -12.15 -11.17
CA GLU A 509 -27.92 -10.71 -11.06
C GLU A 509 -27.32 -9.94 -12.27
N PRO A 510 -27.69 -10.29 -13.52
CA PRO A 510 -27.04 -9.76 -14.72
C PRO A 510 -27.26 -8.26 -14.92
N GLU A 511 -28.42 -7.74 -14.51
CA GLU A 511 -28.75 -6.31 -14.58
C GLU A 511 -27.85 -5.48 -13.65
N ARG A 512 -27.58 -6.01 -12.46
CA ARG A 512 -26.71 -5.37 -11.47
C ARG A 512 -25.26 -5.37 -11.95
N LEU A 513 -24.81 -6.48 -12.52
CA LEU A 513 -23.48 -6.54 -13.12
C LEU A 513 -23.36 -5.53 -14.27
N ARG A 514 -24.39 -5.40 -15.12
CA ARG A 514 -24.38 -4.41 -16.20
C ARG A 514 -24.24 -2.99 -15.67
N GLY A 515 -25.00 -2.63 -14.64
CA GLY A 515 -24.89 -1.31 -14.00
C GLY A 515 -23.48 -1.02 -13.46
N LEU A 516 -22.84 -2.00 -12.81
CA LEU A 516 -21.46 -1.85 -12.36
C LEU A 516 -20.44 -1.77 -13.52
N ILE A 517 -20.70 -2.44 -14.64
CA ILE A 517 -19.86 -2.31 -15.85
C ILE A 517 -20.03 -0.92 -16.49
N GLU A 518 -21.21 -0.32 -16.44
CA GLU A 518 -21.43 1.06 -16.87
C GLU A 518 -20.69 2.06 -15.96
N HIS A 519 -20.75 1.84 -14.64
CA HIS A 519 -19.95 2.61 -13.67
C HIS A 519 -18.44 2.43 -13.89
N TRP A 520 -18.00 1.23 -14.24
CA TRP A 520 -16.61 0.97 -14.64
C TRP A 520 -16.21 1.80 -15.86
N GLN A 521 -17.03 1.86 -16.91
CA GLN A 521 -16.71 2.67 -18.08
C GLN A 521 -16.59 4.15 -17.73
N ARG A 522 -17.50 4.66 -16.88
CA ARG A 522 -17.40 6.04 -16.38
C ARG A 522 -16.11 6.27 -15.58
N TYR A 523 -15.74 5.32 -14.72
CA TYR A 523 -14.48 5.38 -13.99
C TYR A 523 -13.29 5.48 -14.95
N VAL A 524 -13.23 4.62 -15.98
CA VAL A 524 -12.19 4.66 -17.02
C VAL A 524 -12.11 6.04 -17.69
N ASP A 525 -13.25 6.61 -18.08
CA ASP A 525 -13.32 7.90 -18.76
C ASP A 525 -12.90 9.06 -17.83
N GLU A 526 -13.28 9.01 -16.56
CA GLU A 526 -12.98 10.05 -15.56
C GLU A 526 -11.53 10.03 -15.08
N THR A 527 -10.90 8.85 -15.01
CA THR A 527 -9.56 8.70 -14.44
C THR A 527 -8.47 8.46 -15.48
N GLY A 528 -8.85 8.14 -16.72
CA GLY A 528 -7.90 7.91 -17.82
C GLY A 528 -7.23 6.55 -17.78
N VAL A 529 -7.92 5.51 -17.28
CA VAL A 529 -7.43 4.12 -17.34
C VAL A 529 -7.11 3.73 -18.79
N LEU A 530 -5.91 3.21 -19.04
CA LEU A 530 -5.50 2.75 -20.35
C LEU A 530 -5.98 1.32 -20.56
N ASP A 531 -7.17 1.18 -21.16
CA ASP A 531 -7.65 -0.15 -21.53
C ASP A 531 -6.91 -0.65 -22.80
N PHE A 532 -5.88 -1.48 -22.60
CA PHE A 532 -5.19 -2.17 -23.69
C PHE A 532 -6.01 -3.32 -24.31
N SER A 533 -7.25 -3.54 -23.87
CA SER A 533 -8.14 -4.53 -24.49
C SER A 533 -8.72 -4.00 -25.81
N PHE A 534 -8.28 -4.61 -26.91
CA PHE A 534 -8.94 -4.77 -28.22
C PHE A 534 -9.48 -3.56 -29.03
N GLY A 535 -9.59 -2.33 -28.52
CA GLY A 535 -10.16 -1.19 -29.26
C GLY A 535 -9.15 -0.19 -29.84
N GLY A 536 -7.96 -0.08 -29.22
CA GLY A 536 -6.99 0.97 -29.55
C GLY A 536 -6.22 0.79 -30.87
N ARG A 537 -6.32 -0.37 -31.51
CA ARG A 537 -5.75 -0.60 -32.86
C ARG A 537 -6.77 -0.27 -33.95
N LEU A 538 -8.05 -0.58 -33.73
CA LEU A 538 -9.15 -0.31 -34.67
C LEU A 538 -9.44 1.20 -34.80
N LEU A 539 -9.43 1.96 -33.69
CA LEU A 539 -9.59 3.42 -33.74
C LEU A 539 -8.35 4.16 -34.26
N ARG A 540 -7.14 3.61 -34.06
CA ARG A 540 -5.91 4.14 -34.67
C ARG A 540 -5.79 3.83 -36.16
N GLU A 541 -6.37 2.73 -36.64
CA GLU A 541 -6.44 2.40 -38.07
C GLU A 541 -7.59 3.16 -38.77
N LEU A 542 -8.74 3.35 -38.13
CA LEU A 542 -9.85 4.16 -38.66
C LEU A 542 -9.52 5.66 -38.69
N GLY A 543 -8.71 6.17 -37.76
CA GLY A 543 -8.19 7.54 -37.78
C GLY A 543 -7.05 7.79 -38.79
N ARG A 544 -6.49 6.74 -39.40
CA ARG A 544 -5.43 6.82 -40.42
C ARG A 544 -5.92 6.53 -41.85
N GLY A 545 -7.22 6.28 -42.03
CA GLY A 545 -7.82 5.81 -43.28
C GLY A 545 -8.28 6.89 -44.26
N ILE A 546 -8.03 8.18 -44.01
CA ILE A 546 -8.33 9.25 -44.96
C ILE A 546 -7.04 10.04 -45.20
N VAL A 547 -6.33 9.68 -46.28
CA VAL A 547 -5.47 10.50 -47.16
C VAL A 547 -4.31 9.65 -47.72
N ARG A 548 -4.27 9.58 -49.07
CA ARG A 548 -3.27 8.96 -50.00
C ARG A 548 -3.40 7.44 -50.15
N VAL A 549 -3.92 6.84 -51.23
CA VAL A 549 -3.92 7.10 -52.69
C VAL A 549 -2.51 7.24 -53.31
N PHE A 550 -2.21 6.29 -54.22
CA PHE A 550 -1.02 6.09 -55.08
C PHE A 550 0.23 5.59 -54.32
N THR A 551 0.75 4.37 -54.49
CA THR A 551 1.14 3.70 -55.75
C THR A 551 1.26 2.15 -55.64
N ARG A 552 0.75 1.47 -56.68
CA ARG A 552 1.17 0.21 -57.34
C ARG A 552 1.78 -0.99 -56.58
N GLN A 553 0.96 -2.05 -56.56
CA GLN A 553 1.15 -3.48 -56.93
C GLN A 553 2.28 -4.39 -56.37
N PRO A 554 1.97 -5.70 -56.20
CA PRO A 554 2.80 -6.70 -55.50
C PRO A 554 3.62 -7.58 -56.44
N ARG A 555 4.78 -8.11 -55.98
CA ARG A 555 5.31 -9.42 -56.41
C ARG A 555 6.19 -10.06 -55.33
N THR A 556 5.78 -11.27 -54.96
CA THR A 556 6.54 -12.47 -54.54
C THR A 556 8.08 -12.42 -54.65
N LEU A 557 8.78 -12.77 -53.58
CA LEU A 557 9.33 -14.11 -53.28
C LEU A 557 9.64 -14.22 -51.79
#